data_AF-A0A959HAI4-F1
#
_entry.id   AF-A0A959HAI4-F1
#
_cell.length_a   1.000
_cell.length_b   1.000
_cell.length_c   1.000
_cell.angle_alpha   90.00
_cell.angle_beta   90.00
_cell.angle_gamma   90.00
#
_symmetry.space_group_name_H-M   'P 1'
#
loop_
_entity.id
_entity.type
_entity.pdbx_description
1 polymer ?
#
loop_
_entity_poly.entity_id
_entity_poly.type
_entity_poly.pdbx_seq_one_letter_code
_entity_poly.pdbx_strand_id
1 'polypeptide(L)'
;MFNRIQGFYDAEELRIRSSWEQTRWQTAAMLNVYAKKGQKIKPADLVRFPWEDAEEETHSINMAVAEQRWAKWDEDVKKGK
;
A
#
# COMPACT_ATOMS: atom_id res chain seq x y z
N MET A 1 -3.61 29.27 -18.96
CA MET A 1 -4.41 28.30 -19.74
C MET A 1 -3.83 26.89 -19.64
N PHE A 2 -2.51 26.74 -19.78
CA PHE A 2 -1.76 25.47 -19.63
C PHE A 2 -2.09 24.67 -18.35
N ASN A 3 -2.22 25.31 -17.19
CA ASN A 3 -2.54 24.62 -15.93
C ASN A 3 -3.91 23.94 -15.91
N ARG A 4 -4.91 24.45 -16.67
CA ARG A 4 -6.26 23.85 -16.71
C ARG A 4 -6.29 22.60 -17.57
N ILE A 5 -5.56 22.62 -18.68
CA ILE A 5 -5.43 21.48 -19.59
C ILE A 5 -4.62 20.38 -18.90
N GLN A 6 -3.52 20.74 -18.23
CA GLN A 6 -2.72 19.79 -17.46
C GLN A 6 -3.57 19.13 -16.35
N GLY A 7 -4.27 19.93 -15.53
CA GLY A 7 -5.10 19.37 -14.47
C GLY A 7 -6.23 18.46 -14.98
N PHE A 8 -6.75 18.70 -16.19
CA PHE A 8 -7.71 17.79 -16.82
C PHE A 8 -7.06 16.45 -17.18
N TYR A 9 -5.87 16.48 -17.79
CA TYR A 9 -5.15 15.25 -18.13
C TYR A 9 -4.76 14.44 -16.89
N ASP A 10 -4.29 15.11 -15.84
CA ASP A 10 -3.94 14.45 -14.58
C ASP A 10 -5.17 13.78 -13.94
N ALA A 11 -6.33 14.45 -13.96
CA ALA A 11 -7.58 13.90 -13.43
C ALA A 11 -8.06 12.69 -14.25
N GLU A 12 -7.97 12.77 -15.58
CA GLU A 12 -8.36 11.66 -16.46
C GLU A 12 -7.41 10.46 -16.31
N GLU A 13 -6.12 10.70 -16.19
CA GLU A 13 -5.13 9.67 -15.90
C GLU A 13 -5.45 8.96 -14.58
N LEU A 14 -5.72 9.71 -13.50
CA LEU A 14 -6.11 9.15 -12.20
C LEU A 14 -7.39 8.31 -12.30
N ARG A 15 -8.37 8.75 -13.09
CA ARG A 15 -9.62 8.01 -13.33
C ARG A 15 -9.35 6.68 -14.02
N ILE A 16 -8.51 6.70 -15.05
CA ILE A 16 -8.12 5.49 -15.79
C ILE A 16 -7.35 4.54 -14.88
N ARG A 17 -6.31 5.01 -14.17
CA ARG A 17 -5.54 4.20 -13.21
C ARG A 17 -6.45 3.55 -12.17
N SER A 18 -7.36 4.32 -11.58
CA SER A 18 -8.34 3.83 -10.60
C SER A 18 -9.23 2.72 -11.18
N SER A 19 -9.69 2.86 -12.43
CA SER A 19 -10.51 1.84 -13.10
C SER A 19 -9.74 0.54 -13.33
N TRP A 20 -8.48 0.64 -13.75
CA TRP A 20 -7.59 -0.51 -13.92
C TRP A 20 -7.33 -1.23 -12.60
N GLU A 21 -7.06 -0.47 -11.54
CA GLU A 21 -6.84 -1.02 -10.21
C GLU A 21 -8.09 -1.74 -9.70
N GLN A 22 -9.27 -1.13 -9.79
CA GLN A 22 -10.53 -1.77 -9.39
C GLN A 22 -10.79 -3.08 -10.12
N THR A 23 -10.57 -3.09 -11.44
CA THR A 23 -10.73 -4.30 -12.28
C THR A 23 -9.77 -5.40 -11.83
N ARG A 24 -8.52 -5.04 -11.55
CA ARG A 24 -7.49 -5.97 -11.06
C ARG A 24 -7.85 -6.53 -9.67
N TRP A 25 -8.32 -5.68 -8.76
CA TRP A 25 -8.77 -6.07 -7.43
C TRP A 25 -9.98 -7.02 -7.48
N GLN A 26 -11.00 -6.68 -8.27
CA GLN A 26 -12.17 -7.53 -8.47
C GLN A 26 -11.77 -8.90 -9.00
N THR A 27 -10.89 -8.94 -10.00
CA THR A 27 -10.40 -10.19 -10.59
C THR A 27 -9.63 -11.02 -9.57
N ALA A 28 -8.74 -10.40 -8.79
CA ALA A 28 -8.01 -11.09 -7.73
C ALA A 28 -8.96 -11.67 -6.67
N ALA A 29 -9.99 -10.92 -6.27
CA ALA A 29 -10.99 -11.40 -5.33
C ALA A 29 -11.75 -12.62 -5.88
N MET A 30 -12.16 -12.58 -7.15
CA MET A 30 -12.83 -13.70 -7.81
C MET A 30 -11.95 -14.95 -7.88
N LEU A 31 -10.68 -14.80 -8.25
CA LEU A 31 -9.74 -15.91 -8.37
C LEU A 31 -9.38 -16.52 -7.01
N ASN A 32 -9.35 -15.72 -5.94
CA ASN A 32 -9.07 -16.21 -4.59
C ASN A 32 -10.11 -17.23 -4.09
N VAL A 33 -11.35 -17.18 -4.60
CA VAL A 33 -12.39 -18.19 -4.26
C VAL A 33 -12.01 -19.57 -4.81
N TYR A 34 -11.32 -19.62 -5.94
CA TYR A 34 -10.87 -20.84 -6.60
C TYR A 34 -9.42 -21.23 -6.26
N ALA A 35 -8.72 -20.40 -5.48
CA ALA A 35 -7.35 -20.66 -5.09
C ALA A 35 -7.27 -21.82 -4.10
N LYS A 36 -6.17 -22.58 -4.15
CA LYS A 36 -5.91 -23.68 -3.21
C LYS A 36 -5.83 -23.14 -1.79
N LYS A 37 -6.20 -23.95 -0.79
CA LYS A 37 -6.08 -23.59 0.62
C LYS A 37 -4.64 -23.19 0.95
N GLY A 38 -4.46 -21.98 1.49
CA GLY A 38 -3.16 -21.40 1.82
C GLY A 38 -2.51 -20.61 0.68
N GLN A 39 -3.05 -20.65 -0.53
CA GLN A 39 -2.64 -19.81 -1.65
C GLN A 39 -3.53 -18.57 -1.69
N LYS A 40 -2.93 -17.38 -1.62
CA LYS A 40 -3.62 -16.10 -1.77
C LYS A 40 -3.00 -15.35 -2.94
N ILE A 41 -3.81 -15.07 -3.95
CA ILE A 41 -3.42 -14.28 -5.11
C ILE A 41 -3.55 -12.80 -4.74
N LYS A 42 -2.46 -12.06 -4.79
CA LYS A 42 -2.47 -10.60 -4.63
C LYS A 42 -2.83 -9.96 -5.98
N PRO A 43 -3.48 -8.78 -6.01
CA PRO A 43 -3.77 -8.07 -7.25
C PRO A 43 -2.51 -7.86 -8.11
N ALA A 44 -1.40 -7.53 -7.45
CA ALA A 44 -0.10 -7.33 -8.07
C ALA A 44 0.52 -8.59 -8.71
N ASP A 45 0.04 -9.79 -8.34
CA ASP A 45 0.44 -11.05 -8.98
C ASP A 45 -0.27 -11.24 -10.34
N LEU A 46 -1.38 -10.53 -10.59
CA LEU A 46 -2.10 -10.56 -11.87
C LEU A 46 -1.46 -9.64 -12.90
N VAL A 47 -1.28 -8.37 -12.52
CA VAL A 47 -0.68 -7.32 -13.35
C VAL A 47 0.04 -6.34 -12.44
N ARG A 48 1.31 -6.05 -12.73
CA ARG A 48 2.09 -4.97 -12.12
C ARG A 48 1.92 -3.70 -12.94
N PHE A 49 1.60 -2.59 -12.30
CA PHE A 49 1.49 -1.31 -13.00
C PHE A 49 2.77 -0.47 -12.85
N PRO A 50 3.16 0.32 -13.87
CA PRO A 50 4.37 1.13 -13.83
C PRO A 50 4.42 2.16 -12.69
N TRP A 51 3.27 2.58 -12.17
CA TRP A 51 3.17 3.56 -11.08
C TRP A 51 3.22 2.95 -9.68
N GLU A 52 3.35 1.62 -9.57
CA GLU A 52 3.54 0.91 -8.30
C GLU A 52 5.02 0.69 -7.96
N ASP A 53 5.92 0.92 -8.93
CA ASP A 53 7.37 0.75 -8.76
C ASP A 53 8.04 1.94 -8.05
N ALA A 54 7.25 2.84 -7.45
CA ALA A 54 7.79 3.79 -6.50
C ALA A 54 8.26 3.00 -5.28
N GLU A 55 9.58 2.80 -5.17
CA GLU A 55 10.23 2.11 -4.05
C GLU A 55 9.61 2.59 -2.74
N GLU A 56 8.81 1.72 -2.09
CA GLU A 56 8.54 1.90 -0.68
C GLU A 56 9.91 1.82 -0.03
N GLU A 57 10.41 2.95 0.49
CA GLU A 57 11.50 2.93 1.44
C GLU A 57 11.06 2.01 2.55
N THR A 58 11.47 0.74 2.51
CA THR A 58 11.21 -0.20 3.57
C THR A 58 11.89 0.38 4.79
N HIS A 59 11.11 1.06 5.63
CA HIS A 59 11.54 1.47 6.94
C HIS A 59 11.66 0.19 7.75
N SER A 60 12.75 -0.55 7.54
CA SER A 60 13.07 -1.72 8.33
C SER A 60 13.12 -1.26 9.79
N ILE A 61 12.11 -1.66 10.56
CA ILE A 61 12.06 -1.33 11.97
C ILE A 61 13.27 -2.01 12.61
N ASN A 62 14.21 -1.21 13.10
CA ASN A 62 15.30 -1.73 13.91
C ASN A 62 14.69 -2.18 15.25
N MET A 63 14.57 -3.49 15.45
CA MET A 63 13.89 -4.07 16.61
C MET A 63 14.52 -3.63 17.94
N ALA A 64 15.84 -3.48 17.98
CA ALA A 64 16.55 -3.00 19.17
C ALA A 64 16.17 -1.55 19.52
N VAL A 65 15.96 -0.69 18.52
CA VAL A 65 15.49 0.68 18.71
C VAL A 65 14.03 0.71 19.16
N ALA A 66 13.20 -0.21 18.65
CA ALA A 66 11.82 -0.34 19.08
C ALA A 66 11.74 -0.75 20.56
N GLU A 67 12.49 -1.77 20.98
CA GLU A 67 12.56 -2.24 22.38
C GLU A 67 12.99 -1.12 23.35
N GLN A 68 14.00 -0.32 22.98
CA GLN A 68 14.43 0.83 23.79
C GLN A 68 13.33 1.89 23.95
N ARG A 69 12.55 2.13 22.89
CA ARG A 69 11.40 3.07 22.94
C ARG A 69 10.29 2.54 23.84
N TRP A 70 10.00 1.24 23.80
CA TRP A 70 9.03 0.59 24.69
C TRP A 70 9.45 0.65 26.15
N ALA A 71 10.72 0.35 26.45
CA ALA A 71 11.26 0.41 27.80
C ALA A 71 11.17 1.82 28.40
N LYS A 72 11.50 2.85 27.60
CA LYS A 72 11.34 4.25 28.01
C LYS A 72 9.87 4.59 28.31
N TRP A 73 8.95 4.13 27.47
CA TRP A 73 7.52 4.37 27.65
C TRP A 73 6.99 3.77 28.96
N ASP A 74 7.42 2.54 29.28
CA ASP A 74 7.07 1.89 30.55
C ASP A 74 7.61 2.64 31.78
N GLU A 75 8.79 3.26 31.68
CA GLU A 75 9.32 4.11 32.74
C GLU A 75 8.53 5.41 32.91
N ASP A 76 8.19 6.07 31.81
CA ASP A 76 7.45 7.34 31.82
C ASP A 76 6.01 7.13 32.35
N VAL A 77 5.36 6.01 32.03
CA VAL A 77 4.05 5.61 32.59
C VAL A 77 4.14 5.35 34.10
N LYS A 78 5.26 4.78 34.59
CA LYS A 78 5.48 4.57 36.03
C LYS A 78 5.78 5.86 36.78
N LYS A 79 6.47 6.82 36.15
CA LYS A 79 6.78 8.14 36.75
C LYS A 79 5.58 9.09 36.78
N GLY A 80 4.59 8.89 35.90
CA GLY A 80 3.37 9.68 35.82
C GLY A 80 2.22 9.24 36.74
N LYS A 81 2.47 8.31 37.67
CA LYS A 81 1.52 7.85 38.70
C LYS A 81 1.96 8.27 40.10
#